data_AF-A0A1M3NYX2-F1
#
_entry.id   AF-A0A1M3NYX2-F1
#
_cell.length_a   1.000
_cell.length_b   1.000
_cell.length_c   1.000
_cell.angle_alpha   90.00
_cell.angle_beta   90.00
_cell.angle_gamma   90.00
#
_symmetry.space_group_name_H-M   'P 1'
#
loop_
_entity.id
_entity.type
_entity.pdbx_description
1 polymer ?
#
loop_
_entity_poly.entity_id
_entity_poly.type
_entity_poly.pdbx_seq_one_letter_code
_entity_poly.pdbx_strand_id
1 'polypeptide(L)' 'MGINIDFEKFFPHHDLLIEIGRIEMAMDTLQERDENERTMLQPRLESRMVRLRTALNSLPV' A
#
# COMPACT_ATOMS: atom_id res chain seq x y z
N MET A 1 -21.79 25.45 -6.31
CA MET A 1 -20.90 24.87 -7.32
C MET A 1 -20.48 23.51 -6.79
N GLY A 2 -21.11 22.42 -7.26
CA GLY A 2 -20.81 21.07 -6.77
C GLY A 2 -19.56 20.56 -7.45
N ILE A 3 -18.56 20.14 -6.69
CA ILE A 3 -17.37 19.50 -7.24
C ILE A 3 -17.81 18.14 -7.76
N ASN A 4 -17.93 18.02 -9.09
CA ASN A 4 -18.18 16.74 -9.74
C ASN A 4 -16.84 16.01 -9.83
N ILE A 5 -16.49 15.32 -8.73
CA ILE A 5 -15.32 14.46 -8.69
C ILE A 5 -15.73 13.13 -9.32
N ASP A 6 -15.14 12.83 -10.47
CA ASP A 6 -15.41 11.60 -11.20
C ASP A 6 -14.63 10.44 -10.58
N PHE A 7 -15.17 9.89 -9.49
CA PHE A 7 -14.49 8.89 -8.67
C PHE A 7 -14.12 7.62 -9.44
N GLU A 8 -14.86 7.27 -10.51
CA GLU A 8 -14.58 6.10 -11.38
C GLU A 8 -13.16 6.11 -11.96
N LYS A 9 -12.62 7.30 -12.26
CA LYS A 9 -11.27 7.46 -12.82
C LYS A 9 -10.17 7.39 -11.76
N PHE A 10 -10.48 7.66 -10.49
CA PHE A 10 -9.51 7.70 -9.38
C PHE A 10 -9.48 6.43 -8.52
N PHE A 11 -10.43 5.49 -8.68
CA PHE A 11 -10.45 4.24 -7.90
C PHE A 11 -9.12 3.48 -7.91
N PRO A 12 -8.46 3.24 -9.07
CA PRO A 12 -7.22 2.48 -9.08
C PRO A 12 -6.11 3.15 -8.26
N HIS A 13 -6.05 4.49 -8.28
CA HIS A 13 -5.05 5.24 -7.52
C HIS A 13 -5.36 5.20 -6.02
N HIS A 14 -6.62 5.46 -5.66
CA HIS A 14 -7.08 5.44 -4.27
C HIS A 14 -6.95 4.05 -3.62
N ASP A 15 -7.30 2.99 -4.33
CA ASP A 15 -7.21 1.62 -3.82
C ASP A 15 -5.74 1.22 -3.57
N LEU A 16 -4.83 1.62 -4.46
CA LEU A 16 -3.40 1.41 -4.26
C LEU A 16 -2.87 2.19 -3.06
N LEU A 17 -3.32 3.42 -2.84
CA LEU A 17 -2.97 4.19 -1.64
C LEU A 17 -3.47 3.52 -0.36
N ILE A 18 -4.69 2.98 -0.35
CA ILE A 18 -5.22 2.22 0.79
C ILE A 18 -4.37 0.96 1.05
N GLU A 19 -4.03 0.21 0.01
CA GLU A 19 -3.21 -1.00 0.14
C GLU A 19 -1.80 -0.68 0.66
N ILE A 20 -1.21 0.44 0.23
CA ILE A 20 0.08 0.92 0.74
C ILE A 20 -0.03 1.21 2.24
N GLY A 21 -1.03 1.99 2.67
CA GLY A 21 -1.25 2.29 4.08
C GLY A 21 -1.49 1.05 4.95
N ARG A 22 -2.18 0.03 4.41
CA ARG A 22 -2.33 -1.27 5.09
C ARG A 22 -1.02 -2.01 5.30
N ILE A 23 -0.09 -1.94 4.34
CA ILE A 23 1.23 -2.56 4.50
C ILE A 23 2.08 -1.77 5.49
N GLU A 24 2.01 -0.44 5.49
CA GLU A 24 2.72 0.40 6.46
C GLU A 24 2.27 0.04 7.89
N MET A 25 0.96 -0.04 8.15
CA MET A 25 0.44 -0.49 9.45
C MET A 25 0.87 -1.92 9.81
N ALA A 26 0.90 -2.83 8.83
CA ALA A 26 1.35 -4.20 9.04
C ALA A 26 2.85 -4.28 9.36
N MET A 27 3.68 -3.43 8.76
CA MET A 27 5.12 -3.32 9.06
C MET A 27 5.36 -2.74 10.45
N ASP A 28 4.61 -1.71 10.84
CA ASP A 28 4.68 -1.14 12.20
C ASP A 28 4.34 -2.19 13.24
N THR A 29 3.25 -2.95 13.03
CA THR A 29 2.85 -4.03 13.93
C THR A 29 3.87 -5.19 13.93
N LEU A 30 4.57 -5.42 12.82
CA LEU A 30 5.59 -6.46 12.72
C LEU A 30 6.82 -6.16 13.60
N GLN A 31 7.10 -4.90 13.90
CA GLN A 31 8.21 -4.54 14.81
C GLN A 31 7.98 -5.02 16.24
N GLU A 32 6.72 -5.19 16.65
CA GLU A 32 6.33 -5.66 17.97
C GLU A 32 6.30 -7.19 18.09
N ARG A 33 6.49 -7.90 16.97
CA ARG A 33 6.45 -9.38 16.93
C ARG A 33 7.82 -10.00 17.17
N ASP A 34 7.81 -11.29 17.47
CA ASP A 34 9.01 -12.10 17.63
C ASP A 34 9.92 -12.03 16.40
N GLU A 35 11.23 -12.04 16.65
CA GLU A 35 12.25 -11.89 15.61
C GLU A 35 12.10 -12.92 14.48
N ASN A 36 11.76 -14.17 14.81
CA ASN A 36 11.53 -15.22 13.81
C ASN A 36 10.35 -14.90 12.88
N GLU A 37 9.24 -14.38 13.40
CA GLU A 37 8.09 -13.97 12.59
C GLU A 37 8.44 -12.76 11.73
N ARG A 38 9.18 -11.80 12.30
CA ARG A 38 9.67 -10.61 11.59
C ARG A 38 10.54 -10.99 10.41
N THR A 39 11.55 -11.85 10.59
CA THR A 39 12.45 -12.24 9.50
C THR A 39 11.73 -12.96 8.37
N MET A 40 10.66 -13.70 8.66
CA MET A 40 9.86 -14.39 7.64
C MET A 40 8.89 -13.47 6.89
N LEU A 41 8.25 -12.52 7.58
CA LEU A 41 7.18 -11.69 7.02
C LEU A 41 7.69 -10.38 6.41
N GLN A 42 8.77 -9.81 6.95
CA GLN A 42 9.30 -8.52 6.51
C GLN A 42 9.65 -8.49 5.01
N PRO A 43 10.38 -9.47 4.44
CA PRO A 43 10.71 -9.46 3.01
C PRO A 43 9.46 -9.52 2.11
N ARG A 44 8.40 -10.20 2.58
CA ARG A 44 7.13 -10.32 1.83
C ARG A 44 6.38 -8.99 1.81
N LEU A 45 6.33 -8.31 2.94
CA LEU A 45 5.72 -6.98 3.06
C LEU A 45 6.49 -5.95 2.23
N GLU A 46 7.83 -5.96 2.28
CA GLU A 46 8.69 -5.07 1.50
C GLU A 46 8.53 -5.29 -0.01
N SER A 47 8.56 -6.55 -0.46
CA SER A 47 8.29 -6.88 -1.86
C SER A 47 6.92 -6.39 -2.32
N ARG A 48 5.89 -6.55 -1.47
CA ARG A 48 4.53 -6.08 -1.79
C ARG A 48 4.45 -4.55 -1.84
N MET A 49 5.15 -3.85 -0.94
CA MET A 49 5.26 -2.39 -0.95
C MET A 49 5.88 -1.86 -2.25
N VAL A 50 6.99 -2.46 -2.68
CA VAL A 50 7.65 -2.09 -3.94
C VAL A 50 6.68 -2.24 -5.12
N ARG A 51 5.99 -3.38 -5.22
CA ARG A 51 5.02 -3.61 -6.31
C ARG A 51 3.89 -2.59 -6.32
N LEU A 52 3.32 -2.27 -5.16
CA LEU A 52 2.23 -1.29 -5.06
C LEU A 52 2.68 0.12 -5.42
N ARG A 53 3.87 0.53 -4.96
CA ARG A 53 4.44 1.84 -5.33
C ARG A 53 4.77 1.92 -6.82
N THR A 54 5.29 0.85 -7.42
CA THR A 54 5.51 0.76 -8.87
C THR A 54 4.18 0.85 -9.63
N ALA A 55 3.15 0.14 -9.19
CA ALA A 55 1.82 0.21 -9.79
C ALA A 55 1.24 1.63 -9.70
N LEU A 56 1.34 2.27 -8.52
CA LEU A 56 0.86 3.63 -8.29
C LEU A 56 1.55 4.64 -9.22
N ASN A 57 2.88 4.52 -9.36
CA ASN A 57 3.68 5.38 -10.24
C ASN A 57 3.42 5.14 -11.73
N SER A 58 2.87 3.96 -12.09
CA SER A 58 2.51 3.62 -13.47
C SER A 58 1.12 4.10 -13.88
N LEU A 59 0.31 4.57 -12.92
CA LEU A 59 -1.02 5.09 -13.22
C LEU A 59 -0.92 6.50 -13.81
N PRO A 60 -1.74 6.82 -14.82
CA PRO A 60 -1.86 8.19 -15.33
C PRO A 60 -2.49 9.08 -14.25
N VAL A 61 -1.86 10.23 -13.99
CA VAL A 61 -2.33 11.28 -13.08
C VAL A 61 -3.48 12.08 -13.70
#